data_AF-A0A8K0JP96-F1
#
_entry.id   AF-A0A8K0JP96-F1
#
_cell.length_a   1.000
_cell.length_b   1.000
_cell.length_c   1.000
_cell.angle_alpha   90.00
_cell.angle_beta   90.00
_cell.angle_gamma   90.00
#
_symmetry.space_group_name_H-M   'P 1'
#
loop_
_entity.id
_entity.type
_entity.pdbx_description
1 polymer ?
#
loop_
_entity_poly.entity_id
_entity_poly.type
_entity_poly.pdbx_seq_one_letter_code
_entity_poly.pdbx_strand_id
1 'polypeptide(L)'
;MSSEDDISLSDRPRPDLGNRKDTREHSEDKSPPSGPPSNPSNLPWYHFETLSLLAFFSLFGVLARLGLTALFDHPGATVFPVAWVQGTGCFLFGFIVHRRRQIERIWPALYVGLRVGFAGGIATFATWQLNSFVGFSNLEGTSDDWLSCACDGLSYIWITVTVVFFSINFGRHLSGHLPRLRLGPLPQTYRYIFSVIGLLGWLAALLIFILRDNTYWRAGRRVTWALVLAPIGTWIRWWAGSRINPISPPYIKFGTFGCNMASTSIAGVMYLLQRISPLGPGLGEWPCQALQGVQDGFCGCLSTIPAFIEQAEKMHDSDHKWATPMSWFYLVIMYVGGILCVILTLGIGWWASPNGLGTACVY
;
A
#
# COMPACT_ATOMS: atom_id res chain seq x y z
N MET A 1 71.84 31.13 32.26
CA MET A 1 72.32 29.86 31.68
C MET A 1 71.49 28.76 32.31
N SER A 2 70.67 28.07 31.50
CA SER A 2 69.98 26.77 31.74
C SER A 2 69.11 26.61 33.00
N SER A 3 67.92 26.01 33.06
CA SER A 3 66.94 25.29 32.21
C SER A 3 65.76 24.99 33.20
N GLU A 4 64.46 25.06 32.88
CA GLU A 4 63.61 24.02 32.21
C GLU A 4 63.95 22.59 32.70
N ASP A 5 63.08 21.67 33.11
CA ASP A 5 61.63 21.45 33.22
C ASP A 5 61.47 20.33 34.30
N ASP A 6 60.33 20.08 34.96
CA ASP A 6 59.38 19.05 34.53
C ASP A 6 58.14 19.06 35.45
N ILE A 7 57.00 19.49 34.91
CA ILE A 7 55.67 19.13 35.43
C ILE A 7 55.12 18.08 34.47
N SER A 8 54.93 16.87 34.98
CA SER A 8 54.36 15.74 34.24
C SER A 8 52.94 16.05 33.78
N LEU A 9 52.77 16.10 32.46
CA LEU A 9 51.53 16.38 31.74
C LEU A 9 51.20 15.13 30.91
N SER A 10 50.57 14.13 31.51
CA SER A 10 50.01 13.00 30.76
C SER A 10 48.74 12.47 31.40
N ASP A 11 47.62 13.14 31.13
CA ASP A 11 46.34 12.47 30.91
C ASP A 11 45.36 13.44 30.28
N ARG A 12 45.25 13.40 28.95
CA ARG A 12 44.08 13.90 28.23
C ARG A 12 43.66 12.85 27.20
N PRO A 13 42.39 12.41 27.19
CA PRO A 13 41.88 11.58 26.10
C PRO A 13 41.92 12.38 24.80
N ARG A 14 42.43 11.76 23.72
CA ARG A 14 42.35 12.32 22.36
C ARG A 14 40.87 12.36 21.94
N PRO A 15 40.35 13.47 21.38
CA PRO A 15 39.02 13.45 20.79
C PRO A 15 39.07 12.61 19.51
N ASP A 16 38.24 11.57 19.50
CA ASP A 16 38.02 10.66 18.38
C ASP A 16 37.47 11.43 17.17
N LEU A 17 38.32 11.62 16.15
CA LEU A 17 38.00 12.39 14.94
C LEU A 17 37.30 11.54 13.86
N GLY A 18 36.80 10.35 14.22
CA GLY A 18 36.31 9.35 13.26
C GLY A 18 34.83 9.42 12.86
N ASN A 19 33.97 10.19 13.53
CA ASN A 19 32.51 9.94 13.39
C ASN A 19 31.59 11.16 13.17
N ARG A 20 32.13 12.34 12.83
CA ARG A 20 31.33 13.57 12.73
C ARG A 20 30.58 13.78 11.41
N LYS A 21 30.81 12.93 10.39
CA LYS A 21 30.13 13.06 9.09
C LYS A 21 28.83 12.24 9.00
N ASP A 22 28.76 11.06 9.60
CA ASP A 22 27.55 10.22 9.51
C ASP A 22 26.42 10.67 10.45
N THR A 23 26.74 11.32 11.58
CA THR A 23 25.70 11.80 12.52
C THR A 23 25.00 13.07 12.05
N ARG A 24 25.59 13.83 11.11
CA ARG A 24 24.99 15.08 10.60
C ARG A 24 23.94 14.86 9.51
N GLU A 25 24.02 13.78 8.72
CA GLU A 25 22.99 13.50 7.71
C GLU A 25 21.71 12.92 8.32
N HIS A 26 21.79 12.28 9.48
CA HIS A 26 20.60 11.74 10.18
C HIS A 26 19.83 12.80 10.98
N SER A 27 20.44 13.95 11.30
CA SER A 27 19.84 14.99 12.14
C SER A 27 19.07 16.07 11.36
N GLU A 28 19.14 16.07 10.02
CA GLU A 28 18.28 16.93 9.16
C GLU A 28 16.92 16.30 8.84
N ASP A 29 16.59 15.12 9.38
CA ASP A 29 15.33 14.41 9.10
C ASP A 29 14.11 14.87 9.91
N LYS A 30 14.13 16.11 10.38
CA LYS A 30 12.99 16.78 11.06
C LYS A 30 12.21 17.71 10.14
N SER A 31 12.15 17.41 8.84
CA SER A 31 11.20 18.09 7.95
C SER A 31 9.78 17.58 8.25
N PRO A 32 8.79 18.47 8.48
CA PRO A 32 7.41 18.07 8.77
C PRO A 32 6.83 17.18 7.66
N PRO A 33 5.73 16.43 7.92
CA PRO A 33 5.03 15.72 6.85
C PRO A 33 4.64 16.71 5.75
N SER A 34 4.50 16.21 4.52
CA SER A 34 4.15 16.98 3.32
C SER A 34 2.90 17.82 3.60
N GLY A 35 3.14 19.04 4.05
CA GLY A 35 2.12 19.95 4.52
C GLY A 35 1.55 20.68 3.33
N PRO A 36 0.27 21.10 3.40
CA PRO A 36 -0.27 22.04 2.45
C PRO A 36 0.63 23.30 2.33
N PRO A 37 0.62 23.99 1.17
CA PRO A 37 1.40 25.20 0.98
C PRO A 37 1.12 26.23 2.09
N SER A 38 2.16 26.94 2.53
CA SER A 38 2.07 27.95 3.60
C SER A 38 1.16 29.13 3.26
N ASN A 39 0.91 29.38 1.98
CA ASN A 39 -0.04 30.38 1.51
C ASN A 39 -1.44 29.75 1.33
N PRO A 40 -2.46 30.20 2.08
CA PRO A 40 -3.81 29.61 2.03
C PRO A 40 -4.51 29.75 0.66
N SER A 41 -4.13 30.73 -0.18
CA SER A 41 -4.68 30.90 -1.53
C SER A 41 -4.28 29.78 -2.51
N ASN A 42 -3.16 29.10 -2.26
CA ASN A 42 -2.68 28.00 -3.09
C ASN A 42 -3.23 26.64 -2.66
N LEU A 43 -3.97 26.61 -1.54
CA LEU A 43 -4.50 25.38 -0.95
C LEU A 43 -5.51 24.66 -1.85
N PRO A 44 -6.49 25.34 -2.49
CA PRO A 44 -7.45 24.68 -3.37
C PRO A 44 -6.77 24.06 -4.60
N TRP A 45 -5.81 24.77 -5.19
CA TRP A 45 -5.05 24.30 -6.34
C TRP A 45 -4.20 23.08 -6.01
N TYR A 46 -3.52 23.11 -4.86
CA TYR A 46 -2.77 21.95 -4.38
C TYR A 46 -3.68 20.73 -4.17
N HIS A 47 -4.87 20.91 -3.63
CA HIS A 47 -5.84 19.82 -3.47
C HIS A 47 -6.32 19.28 -4.81
N PHE A 48 -6.65 20.15 -5.77
CA PHE A 48 -7.02 19.74 -7.12
C PHE A 48 -5.92 18.92 -7.81
N GLU A 49 -4.68 19.42 -7.80
CA GLU A 49 -3.52 18.72 -8.36
C GLU A 49 -3.31 17.35 -7.69
N THR A 50 -3.44 17.31 -6.36
CA THR A 50 -3.28 16.08 -5.57
C THR A 50 -4.35 15.06 -5.93
N LEU A 51 -5.63 15.45 -5.94
CA LEU A 51 -6.73 14.54 -6.27
C LEU A 51 -6.61 14.00 -7.70
N SER A 52 -6.24 14.86 -8.66
CA SER A 52 -6.00 14.44 -10.03
C SER A 52 -4.85 13.43 -10.15
N LEU A 53 -3.70 13.72 -9.55
CA LEU A 53 -2.56 12.81 -9.61
C LEU A 53 -2.82 11.50 -8.87
N LEU A 54 -3.55 11.53 -7.76
CA LEU A 54 -4.00 10.32 -7.07
C LEU A 54 -4.90 9.48 -7.99
N ALA A 55 -5.81 10.11 -8.73
CA ALA A 55 -6.63 9.39 -9.70
C ALA A 55 -5.75 8.77 -10.79
N PHE A 56 -4.89 9.56 -11.44
CA PHE A 56 -4.00 9.09 -12.50
C PHE A 56 -3.13 7.91 -12.03
N PHE A 57 -2.36 8.10 -10.96
CA PHE A 57 -1.42 7.09 -10.50
C PHE A 57 -2.10 5.85 -9.91
N SER A 58 -3.31 5.97 -9.35
CA SER A 58 -4.06 4.79 -8.91
C SER A 58 -4.55 3.93 -10.08
N LEU A 59 -4.91 4.51 -11.22
CA LEU A 59 -5.22 3.75 -12.44
C LEU A 59 -4.03 2.89 -12.86
N PHE A 60 -2.84 3.49 -12.97
CA PHE A 60 -1.61 2.76 -13.32
C PHE A 60 -1.21 1.76 -12.25
N GLY A 61 -1.45 2.07 -10.97
CA GLY A 61 -1.19 1.14 -9.86
C GLY A 61 -2.04 -0.12 -9.95
N VAL A 62 -3.34 0.03 -10.24
CA VAL A 62 -4.26 -1.10 -10.44
C VAL A 62 -3.91 -1.87 -11.70
N LEU A 63 -3.61 -1.19 -12.82
CA LEU A 63 -3.16 -1.87 -14.05
C LEU A 63 -1.91 -2.70 -13.80
N ALA A 64 -0.92 -2.14 -13.10
CA ALA A 64 0.31 -2.85 -12.77
C ALA A 64 0.03 -4.05 -11.84
N ARG A 65 -0.84 -3.91 -10.84
CA ARG A 65 -1.25 -5.04 -10.00
C ARG A 65 -1.95 -6.14 -10.81
N LEU A 66 -2.96 -5.79 -11.60
CA LEU A 66 -3.69 -6.78 -12.40
C LEU A 66 -2.79 -7.45 -13.44
N GLY A 67 -1.88 -6.69 -14.07
CA GLY A 67 -0.88 -7.21 -14.98
C GLY A 67 0.12 -8.15 -14.31
N LEU A 68 0.62 -7.80 -13.12
CA LEU A 68 1.50 -8.67 -12.33
C LEU A 68 0.77 -9.93 -11.87
N THR A 69 -0.47 -9.81 -11.40
CA THR A 69 -1.28 -10.98 -11.04
C THR A 69 -1.41 -11.91 -12.24
N ALA A 70 -1.82 -11.39 -13.41
CA ALA A 70 -1.99 -12.20 -14.61
C ALA A 70 -0.67 -12.79 -15.15
N LEU A 71 0.47 -12.11 -14.97
CA LEU A 71 1.77 -12.60 -15.44
C LEU A 71 2.29 -13.76 -14.59
N PHE A 72 2.01 -13.75 -13.28
CA PHE A 72 2.51 -14.76 -12.35
C PHE A 72 1.46 -15.82 -11.99
N ASP A 73 0.21 -15.65 -12.43
CA ASP A 73 -0.86 -16.64 -12.29
C ASP A 73 -0.79 -17.68 -13.41
N HIS A 74 -0.07 -18.77 -13.17
CA HIS A 74 0.13 -19.86 -14.12
C HIS A 74 0.29 -21.20 -13.39
N PRO A 75 -0.07 -22.33 -14.04
CA PRO A 75 0.08 -23.65 -13.44
C PRO A 75 1.54 -23.94 -13.07
N GLY A 76 1.78 -24.34 -11.82
CA GLY A 76 3.12 -24.63 -11.31
C GLY A 76 3.93 -23.41 -10.87
N ALA A 77 3.29 -22.25 -10.69
CA ALA A 77 3.94 -21.06 -10.12
C ALA A 77 4.63 -21.39 -8.79
N THR A 78 5.91 -21.04 -8.67
CA THR A 78 6.71 -21.28 -7.46
C THR A 78 6.34 -20.35 -6.30
N VAL A 79 5.85 -19.15 -6.63
CA VAL A 79 5.45 -18.13 -5.68
C VAL A 79 4.10 -17.57 -6.11
N PHE A 80 3.19 -17.41 -5.15
CA PHE A 80 1.86 -16.87 -5.42
C PHE A 80 1.91 -15.45 -6.01
N PRO A 81 1.00 -15.09 -6.95
CA PRO A 81 1.06 -13.81 -7.66
C PRO A 81 1.03 -12.58 -6.74
N VAL A 82 0.31 -12.67 -5.61
CA VAL A 82 0.23 -11.57 -4.64
C VAL A 82 1.61 -11.21 -4.08
N ALA A 83 2.55 -12.14 -3.94
CA ALA A 83 3.91 -11.81 -3.48
C ALA A 83 4.60 -10.83 -4.44
N TRP A 84 4.46 -11.03 -5.76
CA TRP A 84 5.03 -10.14 -6.78
C TRP A 84 4.38 -8.76 -6.77
N VAL A 85 3.06 -8.72 -6.58
CA VAL A 85 2.30 -7.48 -6.42
C VAL A 85 2.78 -6.71 -5.19
N GLN A 86 2.87 -7.35 -4.03
CA GLN A 86 3.38 -6.68 -2.82
C GLN A 86 4.84 -6.26 -2.97
N GLY A 87 5.70 -7.15 -3.46
CA GLY A 87 7.12 -6.89 -3.63
C GLY A 87 7.36 -5.69 -4.54
N THR A 88 6.70 -5.63 -5.69
CA THR A 88 6.83 -4.50 -6.62
C THR A 88 6.32 -3.18 -6.01
N GLY A 89 5.13 -3.18 -5.40
CA GLY A 89 4.58 -1.98 -4.78
C GLY A 89 5.44 -1.46 -3.62
N CYS A 90 5.90 -2.36 -2.76
CA CYS A 90 6.77 -2.06 -1.62
C CYS A 90 8.18 -1.60 -2.02
N PHE A 91 8.74 -2.18 -3.07
CA PHE A 91 10.01 -1.74 -3.66
C PHE A 91 9.92 -0.30 -4.16
N LEU A 92 8.89 -0.01 -4.98
CA LEU A 92 8.66 1.35 -5.48
C LEU A 92 8.40 2.32 -4.34
N PHE A 93 7.63 1.92 -3.33
CA PHE A 93 7.41 2.74 -2.14
C PHE A 93 8.73 3.08 -1.42
N GLY A 94 9.59 2.09 -1.16
CA GLY A 94 10.89 2.31 -0.53
C GLY A 94 11.77 3.28 -1.31
N PHE A 95 11.81 3.13 -2.63
CA PHE A 95 12.52 4.04 -3.54
C PHE A 95 11.98 5.48 -3.47
N ILE A 96 10.66 5.64 -3.52
CA ILE A 96 9.99 6.95 -3.50
C ILE A 96 10.20 7.64 -2.15
N VAL A 97 10.09 6.92 -1.03
CA VAL A 97 10.25 7.47 0.32
C VAL A 97 11.68 7.96 0.55
N HIS A 98 12.69 7.19 0.15
CA HIS A 98 14.09 7.62 0.27
C HIS A 98 14.40 8.88 -0.55
N ARG A 99 13.74 9.05 -1.71
CA ARG A 99 13.89 10.24 -2.57
C ARG A 99 12.86 11.34 -2.33
N ARG A 100 12.15 11.31 -1.21
CA ARG A 100 11.06 12.27 -0.88
C ARG A 100 11.43 13.72 -1.17
N ARG A 101 12.54 14.22 -0.61
CA ARG A 101 12.95 15.64 -0.76
C ARG A 101 13.19 16.04 -2.22
N GLN A 102 13.73 15.12 -3.03
CA GLN A 102 14.01 15.37 -4.44
C GLN A 102 12.71 15.46 -5.25
N ILE A 103 11.76 14.56 -4.98
CA ILE A 103 10.47 14.51 -5.68
C ILE A 103 9.60 15.69 -5.27
N GLU A 104 9.53 16.01 -3.97
CA GLU A 104 8.76 17.15 -3.45
C GLU A 104 9.29 18.49 -3.99
N ARG A 105 10.60 18.62 -4.20
CA ARG A 105 11.21 19.81 -4.82
C ARG A 105 10.73 20.02 -6.26
N ILE A 106 10.48 18.94 -7.01
CA ILE A 106 9.96 19.01 -8.37
C ILE A 106 8.47 19.40 -8.31
N TRP A 107 7.69 18.62 -7.56
CA TRP A 107 6.24 18.82 -7.40
C TRP A 107 5.71 18.06 -6.17
N PRO A 108 5.20 18.74 -5.12
CA PRO A 108 4.70 18.07 -3.93
C PRO A 108 3.56 17.08 -4.18
N ALA A 109 2.62 17.42 -5.07
CA ALA A 109 1.51 16.52 -5.40
C ALA A 109 1.97 15.25 -6.15
N LEU A 110 3.08 15.33 -6.90
CA LEU A 110 3.69 14.17 -7.57
C LEU A 110 4.20 13.14 -6.55
N TYR A 111 4.81 13.59 -5.45
CA TYR A 111 5.23 12.70 -4.38
C TYR A 111 4.04 11.92 -3.80
N VAL A 112 2.93 12.61 -3.53
CA VAL A 112 1.69 11.98 -3.04
C VAL A 112 1.11 11.01 -4.08
N GLY A 113 1.05 11.41 -5.35
CA GLY A 113 0.57 10.56 -6.46
C GLY A 113 1.38 9.27 -6.61
N LEU A 114 2.71 9.35 -6.66
CA LEU A 114 3.58 8.19 -6.79
C LEU A 114 3.51 7.27 -5.56
N ARG A 115 3.55 7.85 -4.36
CA ARG A 115 3.61 7.09 -3.11
C ARG A 115 2.26 6.47 -2.76
N VAL A 116 1.20 7.27 -2.76
CA VAL A 116 -0.13 6.86 -2.32
C VAL A 116 -0.88 6.23 -3.49
N GLY A 117 -0.94 6.88 -4.66
CA GLY A 117 -1.65 6.38 -5.83
C GLY A 117 -0.99 5.17 -6.48
N PHE A 118 0.26 5.30 -6.92
CA PHE A 118 0.92 4.26 -7.72
C PHE A 118 1.39 3.08 -6.86
N ALA A 119 2.42 3.28 -6.03
CA ALA A 119 2.98 2.22 -5.19
C ALA A 119 1.93 1.62 -4.24
N GLY A 120 1.09 2.47 -3.65
CA GLY A 120 -0.02 2.05 -2.80
C GLY A 120 -1.23 1.47 -3.54
N GLY A 121 -1.38 1.66 -4.86
CA GLY A 121 -2.42 1.01 -5.67
C GLY A 121 -1.98 -0.35 -6.24
N ILE A 122 -0.66 -0.58 -6.31
CA ILE A 122 -0.07 -1.88 -6.61
C ILE A 122 -0.22 -2.79 -5.39
N ALA A 123 0.35 -2.42 -4.24
CA ALA A 123 0.30 -3.24 -3.03
C ALA A 123 -1.07 -3.16 -2.36
N THR A 124 -1.61 -4.29 -1.88
CA THR A 124 -2.95 -4.36 -1.30
C THR A 124 -3.00 -5.19 -0.02
N PHE A 125 -3.45 -4.59 1.08
CA PHE A 125 -3.54 -5.32 2.35
C PHE A 125 -4.78 -6.24 2.38
N ALA A 126 -5.90 -5.81 1.79
CA ALA A 126 -7.14 -6.59 1.81
C ALA A 126 -7.00 -7.95 1.11
N THR A 127 -6.39 -8.01 -0.09
CA THR A 127 -6.15 -9.29 -0.79
C THR A 127 -5.18 -10.19 -0.02
N TRP A 128 -4.17 -9.62 0.66
CA TRP A 128 -3.27 -10.40 1.50
C TRP A 128 -4.03 -11.06 2.65
N GLN A 129 -4.85 -10.32 3.39
CA GLN A 129 -5.63 -10.87 4.50
C GLN A 129 -6.64 -11.94 4.07
N LEU A 130 -7.34 -11.68 2.96
CA LEU A 130 -8.30 -12.62 2.40
C LEU A 130 -7.62 -13.94 2.01
N ASN A 131 -6.51 -13.88 1.28
CA ASN A 131 -5.79 -15.08 0.85
C ASN A 131 -5.11 -15.81 2.01
N SER A 132 -4.61 -15.09 3.02
CA SER A 132 -4.12 -15.72 4.26
C SER A 132 -5.22 -16.57 4.90
N PHE A 133 -6.44 -16.02 5.03
CA PHE A 133 -7.58 -16.77 5.57
C PHE A 133 -7.95 -17.97 4.69
N VAL A 134 -7.99 -17.81 3.36
CA VAL A 134 -8.26 -18.92 2.43
C VAL A 134 -7.25 -20.06 2.61
N GLY A 135 -5.96 -19.74 2.78
CA GLY A 135 -4.92 -20.73 3.09
C GLY A 135 -5.17 -21.46 4.41
N PHE A 136 -5.47 -20.74 5.50
CA PHE A 136 -5.76 -21.36 6.80
C PHE A 136 -7.03 -22.23 6.81
N SER A 137 -8.06 -21.78 6.09
CA SER A 137 -9.37 -22.44 6.08
C SER A 137 -9.47 -23.57 5.06
N ASN A 138 -8.49 -23.68 4.15
CA ASN A 138 -8.52 -24.63 3.04
C ASN A 138 -9.83 -24.57 2.25
N LEU A 139 -10.32 -23.34 2.04
CA LEU A 139 -11.58 -23.09 1.33
C LEU A 139 -11.60 -23.66 -0.10
N GLU A 140 -10.42 -23.86 -0.69
CA GLU A 140 -10.26 -24.39 -2.06
C GLU A 140 -10.07 -25.92 -2.09
N GLY A 141 -9.98 -26.59 -0.93
CA GLY A 141 -9.92 -28.05 -0.83
C GLY A 141 -8.60 -28.66 -1.31
N THR A 142 -7.48 -27.99 -1.07
CA THR A 142 -6.14 -28.41 -1.55
C THR A 142 -5.47 -29.46 -0.67
N SER A 143 -5.84 -29.56 0.61
CA SER A 143 -5.25 -30.54 1.55
C SER A 143 -6.27 -31.18 2.50
N ASP A 144 -6.11 -32.46 2.83
CA ASP A 144 -7.03 -33.18 3.73
C ASP A 144 -6.67 -33.03 5.23
N ASP A 145 -5.47 -32.55 5.56
CA ASP A 145 -4.97 -32.45 6.93
C ASP A 145 -4.87 -30.99 7.42
N TRP A 146 -5.37 -30.72 8.62
CA TRP A 146 -5.40 -29.39 9.24
C TRP A 146 -4.00 -28.78 9.42
N LEU A 147 -2.99 -29.63 9.64
CA LEU A 147 -1.60 -29.18 9.81
C LEU A 147 -1.07 -28.59 8.50
N SER A 148 -1.41 -29.20 7.37
CA SER A 148 -1.03 -28.70 6.04
C SER A 148 -1.66 -27.34 5.78
N CYS A 149 -2.96 -27.17 6.07
CA CYS A 149 -3.67 -25.88 5.95
C CYS A 149 -3.03 -24.79 6.84
N ALA A 150 -2.67 -25.15 8.07
CA ALA A 150 -2.01 -24.24 9.00
C ALA A 150 -0.62 -23.83 8.49
N CYS A 151 0.16 -24.78 7.98
CA CYS A 151 1.47 -24.52 7.36
C CYS A 151 1.35 -23.64 6.11
N ASP A 152 0.33 -23.83 5.27
CA ASP A 152 0.08 -23.02 4.08
C ASP A 152 -0.24 -21.57 4.45
N GLY A 153 -1.18 -21.37 5.38
CA GLY A 153 -1.51 -20.03 5.89
C GLY A 153 -0.29 -19.34 6.52
N LEU A 154 0.48 -20.05 7.36
CA LEU A 154 1.71 -19.52 7.97
C LEU A 154 2.78 -19.19 6.93
N SER A 155 2.96 -20.04 5.92
CA SER A 155 3.91 -19.83 4.82
C SER A 155 3.52 -18.59 4.01
N TYR A 156 2.23 -18.40 3.74
CA TYR A 156 1.72 -17.24 3.02
C TYR A 156 1.99 -15.93 3.77
N ILE A 157 1.81 -15.92 5.10
CA ILE A 157 2.19 -14.80 5.96
C ILE A 157 3.70 -14.56 5.89
N TRP A 158 4.49 -15.59 6.18
CA TRP A 158 5.94 -15.50 6.30
C TRP A 158 6.59 -14.98 5.02
N ILE A 159 6.21 -15.55 3.88
CA ILE A 159 6.71 -15.14 2.56
C ILE A 159 6.31 -13.69 2.29
N THR A 160 5.04 -13.32 2.50
CA THR A 160 4.58 -11.96 2.22
C THR A 160 5.31 -10.93 3.07
N VAL A 161 5.44 -11.17 4.38
CA VAL A 161 6.15 -10.28 5.29
C VAL A 161 7.61 -10.13 4.86
N THR A 162 8.29 -11.25 4.59
CA THR A 162 9.70 -11.24 4.14
C THR A 162 9.86 -10.45 2.85
N VAL A 163 9.02 -10.69 1.85
CA VAL A 163 9.04 -9.98 0.56
C VAL A 163 8.80 -8.49 0.74
N VAL A 164 7.84 -8.09 1.57
CA VAL A 164 7.53 -6.69 1.85
C VAL A 164 8.72 -5.97 2.46
N PHE A 165 9.30 -6.51 3.55
CA PHE A 165 10.44 -5.90 4.23
C PHE A 165 11.69 -5.87 3.34
N PHE A 166 12.00 -6.98 2.65
CA PHE A 166 13.10 -7.03 1.70
C PHE A 166 12.92 -5.97 0.61
N SER A 167 11.74 -5.87 0.01
CA SER A 167 11.47 -4.97 -1.10
C SER A 167 11.57 -3.50 -0.71
N ILE A 168 11.02 -3.10 0.44
CA ILE A 168 11.14 -1.71 0.94
C ILE A 168 12.62 -1.34 1.11
N ASN A 169 13.38 -2.19 1.79
CA ASN A 169 14.80 -1.94 2.03
C ASN A 169 15.59 -1.92 0.72
N PHE A 170 15.34 -2.87 -0.18
CA PHE A 170 15.99 -2.92 -1.48
C PHE A 170 15.71 -1.64 -2.29
N GLY A 171 14.46 -1.15 -2.30
CA GLY A 171 14.10 0.10 -2.95
C GLY A 171 14.86 1.31 -2.38
N ARG A 172 15.00 1.39 -1.05
CA ARG A 172 15.79 2.43 -0.38
C ARG A 172 17.27 2.35 -0.78
N HIS A 173 17.89 1.17 -0.65
CA HIS A 173 19.30 0.96 -0.98
C HIS A 173 19.60 1.30 -2.45
N LEU A 174 18.81 0.77 -3.38
CA LEU A 174 19.00 1.05 -4.81
C LEU A 174 18.88 2.54 -5.11
N SER A 175 17.89 3.21 -4.50
CA SER A 175 17.70 4.64 -4.69
C SER A 175 18.86 5.47 -4.13
N GLY A 176 19.57 4.99 -3.11
CA GLY A 176 20.75 5.66 -2.54
C GLY A 176 21.98 5.59 -3.45
N HIS A 177 22.13 4.53 -4.25
CA HIS A 177 23.24 4.37 -5.19
C HIS A 177 23.06 5.15 -6.50
N LEU A 178 21.83 5.52 -6.85
CA LEU A 178 21.56 6.31 -8.06
C LEU A 178 21.93 7.79 -7.84
N PRO A 179 22.35 8.52 -8.89
CA PRO A 179 22.68 9.94 -8.78
C PRO A 179 21.49 10.77 -8.29
N ARG A 180 21.78 11.85 -7.56
CA ARG A 180 20.74 12.77 -7.04
C ARG A 180 20.05 13.47 -8.21
N LEU A 181 18.72 13.47 -8.20
CA LEU A 181 17.91 14.20 -9.18
C LEU A 181 18.06 15.70 -8.92
N ARG A 182 18.73 16.43 -9.83
CA ARG A 182 18.90 17.89 -9.77
C ARG A 182 17.89 18.60 -10.65
N LEU A 183 16.61 18.29 -10.47
CA LEU A 183 15.53 18.93 -11.21
C LEU A 183 14.98 20.12 -10.40
N GLY A 184 14.70 21.21 -11.10
CA GLY A 184 14.00 22.36 -10.54
C GLY A 184 12.51 22.10 -10.34
N PRO A 185 11.79 23.03 -9.68
CA PRO A 185 10.34 22.94 -9.58
C PRO A 185 9.71 22.96 -10.97
N LEU A 186 8.71 22.10 -11.18
CA LEU A 186 8.00 22.03 -12.45
C LEU A 186 7.18 23.31 -12.65
N PRO A 187 7.26 23.98 -13.82
CA PRO A 187 6.49 25.20 -14.06
C PRO A 187 4.98 24.95 -13.93
N GLN A 188 4.25 25.97 -13.46
CA GLN A 188 2.82 25.86 -13.14
C GLN A 188 1.96 25.39 -14.32
N THR A 189 2.26 25.83 -15.54
CA THR A 189 1.57 25.39 -16.76
C THR A 189 1.65 23.88 -16.96
N TYR A 190 2.83 23.28 -16.79
CA TYR A 190 2.99 21.84 -16.94
C TYR A 190 2.27 21.06 -15.83
N ARG A 191 2.32 21.55 -14.58
CA ARG A 191 1.55 20.96 -13.47
C ARG A 191 0.06 20.91 -13.80
N TYR A 192 -0.48 22.01 -14.32
CA TYR A 192 -1.86 22.09 -14.76
C TYR A 192 -2.19 21.11 -15.88
N ILE A 193 -1.35 21.05 -16.92
CA ILE A 193 -1.55 20.12 -18.05
C ILE A 193 -1.55 18.68 -17.54
N PHE A 194 -0.58 18.28 -16.70
CA PHE A 194 -0.54 16.94 -16.12
C PHE A 194 -1.74 16.64 -15.23
N SER A 195 -2.22 17.61 -14.45
CA SER A 195 -3.43 17.44 -13.64
C SER A 195 -4.71 17.35 -14.48
N VAL A 196 -4.80 18.04 -15.62
CA VAL A 196 -5.94 17.87 -16.52
C VAL A 196 -5.88 16.49 -17.18
N ILE A 197 -4.70 16.08 -17.67
CA ILE A 197 -4.50 14.73 -18.25
C ILE A 197 -4.87 13.64 -17.24
N GLY A 198 -4.52 13.81 -15.97
CA GLY A 198 -4.86 12.86 -14.91
C GLY A 198 -6.37 12.64 -14.76
N LEU A 199 -7.15 13.72 -14.76
CA LEU A 199 -8.61 13.67 -14.70
C LEU A 199 -9.23 13.13 -15.99
N LEU A 200 -8.69 13.54 -17.15
CA LEU A 200 -9.13 13.01 -18.44
C LEU A 200 -8.88 11.51 -18.55
N GLY A 201 -7.80 10.99 -17.96
CA GLY A 201 -7.53 9.56 -17.89
C GLY A 201 -8.58 8.79 -17.09
N TRP A 202 -9.01 9.35 -15.95
CA TRP A 202 -10.10 8.75 -15.17
C TRP A 202 -11.46 8.88 -15.87
N LEU A 203 -11.73 10.04 -16.49
CA LEU A 203 -12.92 10.23 -17.32
C LEU A 203 -12.94 9.25 -18.50
N ALA A 204 -11.80 8.99 -19.14
CA ALA A 204 -11.69 8.02 -20.21
C ALA A 204 -12.02 6.60 -19.71
N ALA A 205 -11.56 6.20 -18.52
CA ALA A 205 -11.95 4.93 -17.90
C ALA A 205 -13.47 4.85 -17.66
N LEU A 206 -14.09 5.95 -17.21
CA LEU A 206 -15.55 6.04 -17.05
C LEU A 206 -16.31 5.98 -18.38
N LEU A 207 -15.79 6.64 -19.43
CA LEU A 207 -16.41 6.60 -20.76
C LEU A 207 -16.27 5.21 -21.40
N ILE A 208 -15.12 4.54 -21.25
CA ILE A 208 -14.95 3.14 -21.68
C ILE A 208 -15.94 2.24 -20.93
N PHE A 209 -16.13 2.49 -19.63
CA PHE A 209 -17.08 1.74 -18.81
C PHE A 209 -18.53 1.88 -19.30
N ILE A 210 -18.96 3.10 -19.65
CA ILE A 210 -20.34 3.38 -20.05
C ILE A 210 -20.61 3.04 -21.52
N LEU A 211 -19.68 3.37 -22.41
CA LEU A 211 -19.91 3.38 -23.86
C LEU A 211 -19.54 2.08 -24.55
N ARG A 212 -18.69 1.24 -23.95
CA ARG A 212 -18.20 0.03 -24.63
C ARG A 212 -19.23 -1.10 -24.54
N ASP A 213 -19.62 -1.60 -25.71
CA ASP A 213 -20.60 -2.67 -25.80
C ASP A 213 -20.13 -3.96 -25.10
N ASN A 214 -21.08 -4.56 -24.39
CA ASN A 214 -20.92 -5.63 -23.42
C ASN A 214 -20.56 -6.97 -24.06
N THR A 215 -20.81 -7.14 -25.35
CA THR A 215 -20.72 -8.43 -26.03
C THR A 215 -19.28 -8.84 -26.36
N TYR A 216 -18.39 -7.87 -26.67
CA TYR A 216 -17.02 -8.12 -27.16
C TYR A 216 -15.91 -7.69 -26.19
N TRP A 217 -16.22 -6.96 -25.12
CA TRP A 217 -15.23 -6.39 -24.18
C TRP A 217 -15.18 -7.13 -22.83
N ARG A 218 -15.51 -8.42 -22.78
CA ARG A 218 -15.71 -9.16 -21.52
C ARG A 218 -14.53 -9.08 -20.54
N ALA A 219 -13.32 -9.44 -20.99
CA ALA A 219 -12.11 -9.36 -20.16
C ALA A 219 -11.72 -7.92 -19.80
N GLY A 220 -11.89 -6.98 -20.74
CA GLY A 220 -11.59 -5.57 -20.51
C GLY A 220 -12.56 -4.89 -19.52
N ARG A 221 -13.81 -5.36 -19.40
CA ARG A 221 -14.80 -4.84 -18.44
C ARG A 221 -14.39 -5.06 -16.99
N ARG A 222 -13.85 -6.22 -16.66
CA ARG A 222 -13.32 -6.54 -15.32
C ARG A 222 -12.30 -5.48 -14.87
N VAL A 223 -11.34 -5.19 -15.76
CA VAL A 223 -10.33 -4.16 -15.55
C VAL A 223 -10.99 -2.79 -15.44
N THR A 224 -11.95 -2.47 -16.31
CA THR A 224 -12.60 -1.15 -16.33
C THR A 224 -13.38 -0.87 -15.04
N TRP A 225 -14.06 -1.86 -14.46
CA TRP A 225 -14.68 -1.72 -13.13
C TRP A 225 -13.66 -1.34 -12.05
N ALA A 226 -12.53 -2.04 -12.02
CA ALA A 226 -11.47 -1.76 -11.07
C ALA A 226 -10.88 -0.35 -11.26
N LEU A 227 -10.69 0.07 -12.51
CA LEU A 227 -10.15 1.40 -12.84
C LEU A 227 -11.07 2.54 -12.43
N VAL A 228 -12.38 2.42 -12.64
CA VAL A 228 -13.33 3.47 -12.25
C VAL A 228 -13.35 3.66 -10.72
N LEU A 229 -13.24 2.58 -9.97
CA LEU A 229 -13.34 2.59 -8.51
C LEU A 229 -12.00 2.88 -7.78
N ALA A 230 -10.87 2.67 -8.44
CA ALA A 230 -9.53 2.83 -7.85
C ALA A 230 -9.25 4.25 -7.29
N PRO A 231 -9.58 5.35 -7.99
CA PRO A 231 -9.39 6.70 -7.45
C PRO A 231 -10.17 6.95 -6.17
N ILE A 232 -11.40 6.42 -6.05
CA ILE A 232 -12.25 6.62 -4.88
C ILE A 232 -11.59 6.02 -3.63
N GLY A 233 -11.12 4.78 -3.72
CA GLY A 233 -10.40 4.12 -2.61
C GLY A 233 -9.12 4.89 -2.23
N THR A 234 -8.37 5.35 -3.24
CA THR A 234 -7.14 6.12 -3.04
C THR A 234 -7.41 7.48 -2.37
N TRP A 235 -8.46 8.20 -2.78
CA TRP A 235 -8.83 9.49 -2.19
C TRP A 235 -9.24 9.34 -0.73
N ILE A 236 -10.05 8.34 -0.41
CA ILE A 236 -10.44 8.06 0.98
C ILE A 236 -9.20 7.72 1.81
N ARG A 237 -8.31 6.86 1.31
CA ARG A 237 -7.06 6.52 2.00
C ARG A 237 -6.17 7.73 2.22
N TRP A 238 -6.00 8.58 1.21
CA TRP A 238 -5.23 9.82 1.32
C TRP A 238 -5.85 10.78 2.34
N TRP A 239 -7.17 10.95 2.30
CA TRP A 239 -7.89 11.80 3.22
C TRP A 239 -7.75 11.30 4.66
N ALA A 240 -7.97 10.00 4.91
CA ALA A 240 -7.79 9.39 6.22
C ALA A 240 -6.34 9.51 6.70
N GLY A 241 -5.37 9.30 5.82
CA GLY A 241 -3.96 9.44 6.12
C GLY A 241 -3.53 10.87 6.43
N SER A 242 -4.12 11.87 5.77
CA SER A 242 -3.77 13.28 5.95
C SER A 242 -4.53 13.97 7.09
N ARG A 243 -5.74 13.49 7.43
CA ARG A 243 -6.60 14.11 8.46
C ARG A 243 -6.68 13.32 9.76
N ILE A 244 -6.73 11.99 9.70
CA ILE A 244 -6.98 11.15 10.88
C ILE A 244 -5.67 10.65 11.51
N ASN A 245 -4.68 10.25 10.71
CA ASN A 245 -3.40 9.77 11.26
C ASN A 245 -2.65 10.80 12.12
N PRO A 246 -2.62 12.12 11.78
CA PRO A 246 -1.91 13.10 12.60
C PRO A 246 -2.52 13.32 13.99
N ILE A 247 -3.83 13.11 14.13
CA ILE A 247 -4.56 13.22 15.41
C ILE A 247 -4.63 11.89 16.18
N SER A 248 -4.09 10.82 15.59
CA SER A 248 -4.11 9.50 16.22
C SER A 248 -3.07 9.42 17.36
N PRO A 249 -3.31 8.57 18.38
CA PRO A 249 -2.34 8.32 19.45
C PRO A 249 -0.96 7.86 18.92
N PRO A 250 0.09 7.90 19.78
CA PRO A 250 1.43 7.46 19.38
C PRO A 250 1.50 6.00 18.91
N TYR A 251 0.70 5.12 19.52
CA TYR A 251 0.75 3.66 19.33
C TYR A 251 -0.14 3.13 18.20
N ILE A 252 -0.96 3.96 17.56
CA ILE A 252 -1.84 3.54 16.46
C ILE A 252 -2.10 4.69 15.49
N LYS A 253 -2.32 4.36 14.22
CA LYS A 253 -2.74 5.32 13.19
C LYS A 253 -4.13 4.94 12.67
N PHE A 254 -5.15 5.59 13.25
CA PHE A 254 -6.56 5.22 13.04
C PHE A 254 -7.01 5.36 11.59
N GLY A 255 -6.48 6.32 10.83
CA GLY A 255 -6.83 6.47 9.42
C GLY A 255 -6.40 5.27 8.58
N THR A 256 -5.12 4.88 8.70
CA THR A 256 -4.58 3.71 7.98
C THR A 256 -5.17 2.40 8.50
N PHE A 257 -5.32 2.25 9.83
CA PHE A 257 -5.99 1.10 10.42
C PHE A 257 -7.42 0.95 9.91
N GLY A 258 -8.22 2.03 9.99
CA GLY A 258 -9.61 2.04 9.54
C GLY A 258 -9.75 1.71 8.05
N CYS A 259 -8.90 2.28 7.18
CA CYS A 259 -8.93 1.97 5.76
C CYS A 259 -8.63 0.49 5.47
N ASN A 260 -7.61 -0.07 6.14
CA ASN A 260 -7.24 -1.48 5.99
C ASN A 260 -8.36 -2.42 6.48
N MET A 261 -8.95 -2.14 7.65
CA MET A 261 -10.05 -2.95 8.20
C MET A 261 -11.30 -2.87 7.32
N ALA A 262 -11.76 -1.66 6.98
CA ALA A 262 -12.95 -1.46 6.15
C ALA A 262 -12.79 -2.11 4.78
N SER A 263 -11.64 -1.92 4.14
CA SER A 263 -11.35 -2.56 2.85
C SER A 263 -11.32 -4.08 2.94
N THR A 264 -10.79 -4.65 4.03
CA THR A 264 -10.72 -6.10 4.22
C THR A 264 -12.11 -6.68 4.44
N SER A 265 -12.94 -6.02 5.25
CA SER A 265 -14.35 -6.40 5.44
C SER A 265 -15.14 -6.33 4.13
N ILE A 266 -15.02 -5.24 3.37
CA ILE A 266 -15.73 -5.12 2.08
C ILE A 266 -15.25 -6.22 1.13
N ALA A 267 -13.94 -6.46 1.02
CA ALA A 267 -13.41 -7.53 0.18
C ALA A 267 -13.94 -8.92 0.59
N GLY A 268 -13.97 -9.23 1.88
CA GLY A 268 -14.53 -10.48 2.40
C GLY A 268 -16.01 -10.67 2.06
N VAL A 269 -16.83 -9.61 2.19
CA VAL A 269 -18.25 -9.66 1.78
C VAL A 269 -18.39 -9.86 0.27
N MET A 270 -17.63 -9.13 -0.56
CA MET A 270 -17.69 -9.31 -2.02
C MET A 270 -17.28 -10.73 -2.41
N TYR A 271 -16.22 -11.27 -1.79
CA TYR A 271 -15.74 -12.64 -2.01
C TYR A 271 -16.77 -13.70 -1.63
N LEU A 272 -17.48 -13.48 -0.51
CA LEU A 272 -18.58 -14.33 -0.05
C LEU A 272 -19.76 -14.29 -1.04
N LEU A 273 -20.19 -13.10 -1.46
CA LEU A 273 -21.32 -12.92 -2.37
C LEU A 273 -21.08 -13.58 -3.74
N GLN A 274 -19.84 -13.65 -4.19
CA GLN A 274 -19.47 -14.39 -5.40
C GLN A 274 -19.69 -15.92 -5.28
N ARG A 275 -19.87 -16.47 -4.07
CA ARG A 275 -19.82 -17.92 -3.80
C ARG A 275 -21.05 -18.50 -3.08
N ILE A 276 -22.00 -17.67 -2.63
CA ILE A 276 -23.22 -18.15 -1.95
C ILE A 276 -24.18 -18.79 -2.96
N SER A 277 -24.66 -20.02 -2.70
CA SER A 277 -25.34 -20.89 -3.67
C SER A 277 -26.68 -20.43 -4.28
N PRO A 278 -27.61 -19.67 -3.64
CA PRO A 278 -28.70 -19.03 -4.37
C PRO A 278 -28.24 -17.89 -5.31
N LEU A 279 -26.98 -17.48 -5.21
CA LEU A 279 -26.34 -16.38 -5.92
C LEU A 279 -25.07 -16.84 -6.67
N GLY A 280 -24.71 -18.13 -6.70
CA GLY A 280 -23.43 -18.64 -7.21
C GLY A 280 -23.38 -18.67 -8.74
N PRO A 281 -23.38 -19.85 -9.41
CA PRO A 281 -23.50 -19.94 -10.87
C PRO A 281 -24.74 -19.25 -11.47
N GLY A 282 -25.68 -18.80 -10.61
CA GLY A 282 -26.84 -17.98 -10.97
C GLY A 282 -26.63 -16.47 -10.93
N LEU A 283 -25.54 -15.94 -10.34
CA LEU A 283 -25.16 -14.53 -10.58
C LEU A 283 -24.74 -14.42 -12.04
N GLY A 284 -25.40 -13.56 -12.80
CA GLY A 284 -24.95 -13.23 -14.15
C GLY A 284 -23.52 -12.69 -14.17
N GLU A 285 -22.92 -12.66 -15.36
CA GLU A 285 -21.54 -12.17 -15.58
C GLU A 285 -21.37 -10.73 -15.05
N TRP A 286 -22.37 -9.86 -15.23
CA TRP A 286 -22.27 -8.44 -14.87
C TRP A 286 -22.16 -8.19 -13.36
N PRO A 287 -23.05 -8.70 -12.49
CA PRO A 287 -22.87 -8.59 -11.05
C PRO A 287 -21.55 -9.17 -10.55
N CYS A 288 -21.10 -10.29 -11.13
CA CYS A 288 -19.85 -10.93 -10.74
C CYS A 288 -18.63 -10.06 -11.05
N GLN A 289 -18.58 -9.47 -12.25
CA GLN A 289 -17.55 -8.51 -12.65
C GLN A 289 -17.54 -7.26 -11.75
N ALA A 290 -18.72 -6.78 -11.34
CA ALA A 290 -18.82 -5.64 -10.43
C ALA A 290 -18.24 -5.96 -9.05
N LEU A 291 -18.61 -7.11 -8.46
CA LEU A 291 -18.05 -7.58 -7.18
C LEU A 291 -16.53 -7.74 -7.24
N GLN A 292 -16.01 -8.26 -8.35
CA GLN A 292 -14.57 -8.38 -8.56
C GLN A 292 -13.90 -7.01 -8.69
N GLY A 293 -14.50 -6.10 -9.47
CA GLY A 293 -13.99 -4.75 -9.64
C GLY A 293 -13.98 -3.91 -8.36
N VAL A 294 -14.89 -4.16 -7.42
CA VAL A 294 -14.84 -3.56 -6.08
C VAL A 294 -13.63 -4.08 -5.30
N GLN A 295 -13.37 -5.39 -5.33
CA GLN A 295 -12.20 -5.99 -4.67
C GLN A 295 -10.89 -5.48 -5.28
N ASP A 296 -10.78 -5.53 -6.60
CA ASP A 296 -9.57 -5.16 -7.32
C ASP A 296 -9.38 -3.64 -7.36
N GLY A 297 -10.41 -2.85 -7.62
CA GLY A 297 -10.30 -1.40 -7.71
C GLY A 297 -10.31 -0.74 -6.34
N PHE A 298 -11.52 -0.68 -5.76
CA PHE A 298 -11.78 0.09 -4.54
C PHE A 298 -10.99 -0.43 -3.34
N CYS A 299 -11.17 -1.70 -2.96
CA CYS A 299 -10.52 -2.30 -1.80
C CYS A 299 -8.99 -2.37 -1.99
N GLY A 300 -8.56 -2.74 -3.19
CA GLY A 300 -7.16 -2.72 -3.59
C GLY A 300 -6.47 -1.39 -3.30
N CYS A 301 -7.12 -0.28 -3.69
CA CYS A 301 -6.57 1.07 -3.52
C CYS A 301 -6.88 1.75 -2.18
N LEU A 302 -7.91 1.31 -1.46
CA LEU A 302 -8.25 1.81 -0.11
C LEU A 302 -7.32 1.23 0.95
N SER A 303 -6.95 -0.04 0.81
CA SER A 303 -6.00 -0.70 1.70
C SER A 303 -4.55 -0.50 1.25
N THR A 304 -3.60 -0.68 2.17
CA THR A 304 -2.17 -0.59 1.81
C THR A 304 -1.30 -1.28 2.84
N ILE A 305 -0.24 -1.95 2.37
CA ILE A 305 0.83 -2.50 3.21
C ILE A 305 1.95 -1.50 3.50
N PRO A 306 2.60 -0.90 2.48
CA PRO A 306 3.82 -0.14 2.72
C PRO A 306 3.62 1.08 3.63
N ALA A 307 2.42 1.69 3.65
CA ALA A 307 2.16 2.82 4.52
C ALA A 307 2.08 2.44 6.01
N PHE A 308 1.56 1.25 6.36
CA PHE A 308 1.53 0.85 7.77
C PHE A 308 2.91 0.37 8.23
N ILE A 309 3.70 -0.26 7.36
CA ILE A 309 5.10 -0.61 7.68
C ILE A 309 5.91 0.66 7.98
N GLU A 310 5.80 1.68 7.13
CA GLU A 310 6.50 2.96 7.36
C GLU A 310 6.03 3.65 8.66
N GLN A 311 4.77 3.46 9.06
CA GLN A 311 4.27 3.97 10.34
C GLN A 311 4.83 3.20 11.52
N ALA A 312 4.96 1.87 11.41
CA ALA A 312 5.58 1.04 12.42
C ALA A 312 7.07 1.39 12.59
N GLU A 313 7.80 1.62 11.50
CA GLU A 313 9.20 2.08 11.53
C GLU A 313 9.30 3.44 12.22
N LYS A 314 8.45 4.42 11.86
CA LYS A 314 8.42 5.73 12.54
C LYS A 314 8.11 5.64 14.03
N MET A 315 7.29 4.67 14.45
CA MET A 315 7.04 4.42 15.88
C MET A 315 8.28 3.83 16.55
N HIS A 316 8.98 2.90 15.87
CA HIS A 316 10.20 2.26 16.36
C HIS A 316 11.35 3.27 16.52
N ASP A 317 11.49 4.19 15.58
CA ASP A 317 12.53 5.23 15.57
C ASP A 317 12.22 6.43 16.48
N SER A 318 11.08 6.40 17.19
CA SER A 318 10.71 7.49 18.10
C SER A 318 11.51 7.45 19.41
N ASP A 319 11.82 8.62 19.98
CA ASP A 319 12.50 8.75 21.29
C ASP A 319 11.62 8.29 22.49
N HIS A 320 10.49 7.64 22.24
CA HIS A 320 9.56 7.20 23.26
C HIS A 320 10.07 5.93 23.96
N LYS A 321 9.99 5.85 25.30
CA LYS A 321 10.34 4.65 26.10
C LYS A 321 9.65 3.34 25.64
N TRP A 322 8.55 3.48 24.90
CA TRP A 322 7.70 2.37 24.45
C TRP A 322 7.72 2.22 22.91
N ALA A 323 8.67 2.85 22.21
CA ALA A 323 8.77 2.85 20.75
C ALA A 323 8.71 1.45 20.12
N THR A 324 9.61 0.55 20.55
CA THR A 324 9.66 -0.84 20.08
C THR A 324 8.38 -1.63 20.37
N PRO A 325 7.87 -1.71 21.62
CA PRO A 325 6.64 -2.45 21.88
C PRO A 325 5.42 -1.83 21.17
N MET A 326 5.35 -0.51 20.99
CA MET A 326 4.29 0.14 20.21
C MET A 326 4.34 -0.25 18.73
N SER A 327 5.53 -0.26 18.13
CA SER A 327 5.73 -0.68 16.73
C SER A 327 5.28 -2.13 16.52
N TRP A 328 5.73 -3.05 17.38
CA TRP A 328 5.30 -4.45 17.34
C TRP A 328 3.81 -4.63 17.56
N PHE A 329 3.24 -3.94 18.56
CA PHE A 329 1.80 -3.93 18.80
C PHE A 329 1.04 -3.48 17.55
N TYR A 330 1.50 -2.41 16.89
CA TYR A 330 0.87 -1.88 15.68
C TYR A 330 0.93 -2.86 14.50
N LEU A 331 2.05 -3.56 14.29
CA LEU A 331 2.18 -4.61 13.27
C LEU A 331 1.23 -5.78 13.55
N VAL A 332 1.19 -6.26 14.80
CA VAL A 332 0.36 -7.39 15.21
C VAL A 332 -1.12 -7.04 15.12
N ILE A 333 -1.56 -5.89 15.66
CA ILE A 333 -2.97 -5.51 15.65
C ILE A 333 -3.48 -5.25 14.24
N MET A 334 -2.63 -4.76 13.33
CA MET A 334 -2.96 -4.65 11.90
C MET A 334 -3.27 -6.02 11.30
N TYR A 335 -2.37 -6.98 11.46
CA TYR A 335 -2.54 -8.32 10.91
C TYR A 335 -3.75 -9.05 11.53
N VAL A 336 -3.80 -9.12 12.86
CA VAL A 336 -4.88 -9.80 13.59
C VAL A 336 -6.24 -9.14 13.30
N GLY A 337 -6.30 -7.81 13.29
CA GLY A 337 -7.53 -7.09 12.93
C GLY A 337 -8.03 -7.46 11.53
N GLY A 338 -7.11 -7.55 10.56
CA GLY A 338 -7.43 -7.97 9.19
C GLY A 338 -8.04 -9.38 9.14
N ILE A 339 -7.40 -10.36 9.76
CA ILE A 339 -7.92 -11.73 9.85
C ILE A 339 -9.27 -11.77 10.55
N LEU A 340 -9.46 -11.05 11.66
CA LEU A 340 -10.75 -10.96 12.34
C LEU A 340 -11.83 -10.38 11.42
N CYS A 341 -11.53 -9.35 10.63
CA CYS A 341 -12.46 -8.82 9.63
C CYS A 341 -12.86 -9.88 8.59
N VAL A 342 -11.92 -10.70 8.11
CA VAL A 342 -12.23 -11.79 7.16
C VAL A 342 -13.06 -12.88 7.83
N ILE A 343 -12.73 -13.29 9.06
CA ILE A 343 -13.51 -14.27 9.82
C ILE A 343 -14.96 -13.79 9.97
N LEU A 344 -15.16 -12.53 10.37
CA LEU A 344 -16.49 -11.97 10.59
C LEU A 344 -17.31 -11.85 9.30
N THR A 345 -16.66 -11.60 8.16
CA THR A 345 -17.36 -11.33 6.89
C THR A 345 -17.51 -12.55 6.00
N LEU A 346 -16.47 -13.37 5.88
CA LEU A 346 -16.43 -14.58 5.05
C LEU A 346 -16.56 -15.85 5.90
N GLY A 347 -15.81 -15.96 6.99
CA GLY A 347 -15.74 -17.16 7.82
C GLY A 347 -17.09 -17.57 8.40
N ILE A 348 -17.81 -16.63 9.02
CA ILE A 348 -19.17 -16.88 9.55
C ILE A 348 -20.12 -17.34 8.44
N GLY A 349 -20.10 -16.67 7.29
CA GLY A 349 -20.95 -17.02 6.15
C GLY A 349 -20.66 -18.42 5.60
N TRP A 350 -19.39 -18.81 5.57
CA TRP A 350 -18.98 -20.15 5.18
C TRP A 350 -19.45 -21.22 6.18
N TRP A 351 -19.18 -21.03 7.47
CA TRP A 351 -19.56 -21.98 8.51
C TRP A 351 -21.08 -22.10 8.71
N ALA A 352 -21.83 -21.04 8.43
CA ALA A 352 -23.28 -21.04 8.50
C ALA A 352 -23.96 -21.68 7.27
N SER A 353 -23.23 -21.90 6.18
CA SER A 353 -23.77 -22.50 4.96
C SER A 353 -23.78 -24.04 5.08
N PRO A 354 -24.95 -24.70 5.09
CA PRO A 354 -25.04 -26.16 5.29
C PRO A 354 -24.31 -26.99 4.22
N ASN A 355 -24.16 -26.41 3.03
CA ASN A 355 -23.54 -27.06 1.86
C ASN A 355 -22.16 -26.48 1.55
N GLY A 356 -21.57 -25.69 2.46
CA GLY A 356 -20.35 -24.92 2.20
C GLY A 356 -20.55 -23.79 1.20
N LEU A 357 -19.44 -23.23 0.69
CA LEU A 357 -19.45 -22.21 -0.35
C LEU A 357 -19.31 -22.88 -1.72
N GLY A 358 -20.05 -22.38 -2.72
CA GLY A 358 -19.89 -22.83 -4.10
C GLY A 358 -18.65 -22.27 -4.77
N THR A 359 -18.44 -22.66 -6.02
CA THR A 359 -17.45 -22.01 -6.88
C THR A 359 -17.78 -20.54 -7.06
N ALA A 360 -16.75 -19.70 -7.24
CA ALA A 360 -16.97 -18.30 -7.61
C ALA A 360 -17.85 -18.20 -8.86
N CYS A 361 -18.72 -17.19 -8.90
CA CYS A 361 -19.48 -16.84 -10.10
C CYS A 361 -18.53 -16.65 -11.28
N VAL A 362 -19.01 -16.97 -12.49
CA VAL A 362 -18.20 -16.87 -13.71
C VAL A 362 -18.30 -15.44 -14.23
N TYR A 363 -17.16 -14.77 -14.33
CA TYR A 363 -17.04 -13.42 -14.88
C TYR A 363 -16.26 -13.40 -16.19
#